data_AF-A0A2V9AH57-F1
#
_entry.id   AF-A0A2V9AH57-F1
#
_cell.length_a   1.000
_cell.length_b   1.000
_cell.length_c   1.000
_cell.angle_alpha   90.00
_cell.angle_beta   90.00
_cell.angle_gamma   90.00
#
_symmetry.space_group_name_H-M   'P 1'
#
loop_
_entity.id
_entity.type
_entity.pdbx_description
1 polymer ?
#
loop_
_entity_poly.entity_id
_entity_poly.type
_entity_poly.pdbx_seq_one_letter_code
_entity_poly.pdbx_strand_id
1 'polypeptide(L)'
;MGERTSAKTKLGAAPFRVWFFKGVGVDLTPEQWQRVRPILESALELDSANRASFLDVACVDASLRWELDSLIASHEQAGTDVLNPVSSPNLNLDEEPRFRLPSGKRIGAYEILEEIAVGGMGAVYRAIRADGQYKQQVALKIVRSELGTELTATRFKNERQILATLNHPNIARILDGGTTAEGMSYFVMELVEGQRLDEYCDTNKLATTERLHLFLQVCSAVQYAHQHLVIHRDLKPGNILVNVECVPKLLDFGIAKILESSEGADQPEQTLSLVRLLTPEYASPEQVKGEPITTASDVYSLGVVLYELLTGRTPYYVPTRTPHEFSRAICEAAPEKPSTAARRKQLPTGTGERKGTDDSALSAVREGSTEKLSKRLRGDLDNIVLMALHKEPQRRYVSVEQFAQDIRRHLEHLPVTARKDTAAYRASKFITRHSAVRLEYVDGPMAVNLDAFVRAVAGGLFLEKIMEKPQLTRSMRGHCSETIA
;
A
#
# COMPACT_ATOMS: atom_id res chain seq x y z
N MET A 1 -15.77 -25.04 -66.04
CA MET A 1 -14.93 -25.57 -64.95
C MET A 1 -14.25 -24.39 -64.30
N GLY A 2 -14.72 -23.98 -63.12
CA GLY A 2 -14.21 -22.81 -62.39
C GLY A 2 -15.32 -21.94 -61.79
N GLU A 3 -15.87 -22.37 -60.65
CA GLU A 3 -16.63 -21.50 -59.74
C GLU A 3 -15.83 -21.34 -58.44
N ARG A 4 -15.58 -20.09 -58.06
CA ARG A 4 -15.18 -19.70 -56.69
C ARG A 4 -16.42 -19.18 -56.00
N THR A 5 -16.88 -19.87 -54.96
CA THR A 5 -17.85 -19.34 -54.00
C THR A 5 -17.23 -19.34 -52.60
N SER A 6 -17.30 -18.15 -51.99
CA SER A 6 -16.77 -17.78 -50.68
C SER A 6 -17.67 -18.33 -49.58
N ALA A 7 -17.19 -19.28 -48.78
CA ALA A 7 -17.85 -19.72 -47.54
C ALA A 7 -17.48 -18.77 -46.38
N LYS A 8 -18.44 -17.95 -45.95
CA LYS A 8 -18.41 -17.25 -44.66
C LYS A 8 -18.90 -18.22 -43.58
N THR A 9 -18.00 -18.72 -42.74
CA THR A 9 -18.36 -19.50 -41.56
C THR A 9 -18.85 -18.55 -40.47
N LYS A 10 -20.16 -18.61 -40.15
CA LYS A 10 -20.73 -17.98 -38.94
C LYS A 10 -20.18 -18.72 -37.72
N LEU A 11 -19.28 -18.09 -36.96
CA LEU A 11 -19.01 -18.49 -35.58
C LEU A 11 -20.25 -18.14 -34.75
N GLY A 12 -20.92 -19.14 -34.18
CA GLY A 12 -21.96 -18.93 -33.18
C GLY A 12 -21.33 -18.34 -31.91
N ALA A 13 -21.94 -17.28 -31.37
CA ALA A 13 -21.57 -16.72 -30.08
C ALA A 13 -21.88 -17.76 -28.98
N ALA A 14 -20.88 -18.13 -28.20
CA ALA A 14 -21.06 -18.92 -27.00
C ALA A 14 -21.71 -18.05 -25.90
N PRO A 15 -22.60 -18.60 -25.05
CA PRO A 15 -23.29 -17.83 -24.02
C PRO A 15 -22.31 -17.33 -22.95
N PHE A 16 -22.46 -16.05 -22.58
CA PHE A 16 -21.71 -15.37 -21.54
C PHE A 16 -22.45 -15.55 -20.20
N ARG A 17 -21.80 -16.07 -19.15
CA ARG A 17 -22.43 -16.22 -17.82
C ARG A 17 -22.17 -14.96 -16.99
N VAL A 18 -23.22 -14.25 -16.61
CA VAL A 18 -23.17 -13.08 -15.71
C VAL A 18 -23.33 -13.55 -14.27
N TRP A 19 -22.24 -13.56 -13.48
CA TRP A 19 -22.27 -13.95 -12.07
C TRP A 19 -22.20 -12.71 -11.18
N PHE A 20 -23.34 -12.22 -10.70
CA PHE A 20 -23.38 -11.15 -9.69
C PHE A 20 -24.13 -11.49 -8.40
N PHE A 21 -24.67 -12.70 -8.25
CA PHE A 21 -25.25 -13.18 -6.99
C PHE A 21 -24.83 -14.64 -6.77
N LYS A 22 -24.27 -14.95 -5.59
CA LYS A 22 -24.02 -16.34 -5.19
C LYS A 22 -25.35 -17.06 -5.08
N GLY A 23 -25.57 -18.09 -5.92
CA GLY A 23 -26.52 -19.16 -5.61
C GLY A 23 -27.68 -19.39 -6.57
N VAL A 24 -27.83 -18.66 -7.69
CA VAL A 24 -28.89 -18.98 -8.67
C VAL A 24 -28.33 -18.88 -10.09
N GLY A 25 -28.21 -20.03 -10.75
CA GLY A 25 -27.82 -20.10 -12.17
C GLY A 25 -28.97 -19.66 -13.06
N VAL A 26 -29.02 -18.37 -13.40
CA VAL A 26 -29.91 -17.86 -14.44
C VAL A 26 -29.03 -17.44 -15.62
N ASP A 27 -29.11 -18.20 -16.72
CA ASP A 27 -28.35 -17.92 -17.95
C ASP A 27 -29.01 -16.77 -18.74
N LEU A 28 -28.66 -15.52 -18.41
CA LEU A 28 -29.13 -14.33 -19.14
C LEU A 28 -28.11 -13.88 -20.19
N THR A 29 -28.57 -13.58 -21.40
CA THR A 29 -27.70 -12.98 -22.43
C THR A 29 -27.42 -11.50 -22.12
N PRO A 30 -26.31 -10.92 -22.63
CA PRO A 30 -25.99 -9.51 -22.42
C PRO A 30 -27.11 -8.53 -22.82
N GLU A 31 -27.88 -8.85 -23.85
CA GLU A 31 -29.01 -8.05 -24.33
C GLU A 31 -30.21 -8.14 -23.38
N GLN A 32 -30.43 -9.29 -22.74
CA GLN A 32 -31.44 -9.46 -21.69
C GLN A 32 -31.04 -8.70 -20.42
N TRP A 33 -29.76 -8.74 -20.03
CA TRP A 33 -29.26 -8.01 -18.87
C TRP A 33 -29.43 -6.48 -18.99
N GLN A 34 -29.20 -5.92 -20.18
CA GLN A 34 -29.43 -4.50 -20.43
C GLN A 34 -30.90 -4.08 -20.29
N ARG A 35 -31.85 -5.00 -20.49
CA ARG A 35 -33.28 -4.76 -20.30
C ARG A 35 -33.73 -4.93 -18.85
N VAL A 36 -33.17 -5.92 -18.15
CA VAL A 36 -33.52 -6.26 -16.76
C VAL A 36 -32.98 -5.25 -15.75
N ARG A 37 -31.74 -4.80 -15.93
CA ARG A 37 -31.01 -3.96 -14.97
C ARG A 37 -31.76 -2.70 -14.50
N PRO A 38 -32.30 -1.82 -15.39
CA PRO A 38 -32.96 -0.60 -14.94
C PRO A 38 -34.27 -0.86 -14.18
N ILE A 39 -34.97 -1.95 -14.49
CA ILE A 39 -36.21 -2.36 -13.80
C ILE A 39 -35.87 -2.92 -12.42
N LEU A 40 -34.80 -3.72 -12.31
CA LEU A 40 -34.30 -4.26 -11.05
C LEU A 40 -33.83 -3.15 -10.09
N GLU A 41 -33.02 -2.19 -10.57
CA GLU A 41 -32.54 -1.06 -9.77
C GLU A 41 -33.73 -0.25 -9.20
N SER A 42 -34.75 0.01 -10.02
CA SER A 42 -35.97 0.72 -9.59
C SER A 42 -36.82 -0.09 -8.61
N ALA A 43 -36.91 -1.42 -8.79
CA ALA A 43 -37.68 -2.29 -7.91
C ALA A 43 -37.07 -2.42 -6.50
N LEU A 44 -35.73 -2.36 -6.39
CA LEU A 44 -35.01 -2.45 -5.11
C LEU A 44 -35.12 -1.17 -4.26
N GLU A 45 -35.43 -0.02 -4.87
CA GLU A 45 -35.68 1.24 -4.16
C GLU A 45 -37.10 1.33 -3.57
N LEU A 46 -38.02 0.45 -3.99
CA LEU A 46 -39.40 0.39 -3.50
C LEU A 46 -39.52 -0.57 -2.31
N ASP A 47 -40.47 -0.26 -1.41
CA ASP A 47 -40.83 -1.18 -0.32
C ASP A 47 -41.54 -2.45 -0.85
N SER A 48 -41.53 -3.52 -0.04
CA SER A 48 -42.05 -4.83 -0.44
C SER A 48 -43.54 -4.80 -0.81
N ALA A 49 -44.32 -3.86 -0.27
CA ALA A 49 -45.74 -3.70 -0.57
C ALA A 49 -45.98 -3.11 -1.96
N ASN A 50 -45.21 -2.11 -2.40
CA ASN A 50 -45.40 -1.47 -3.70
C ASN A 50 -44.65 -2.17 -4.84
N ARG A 51 -43.68 -3.03 -4.52
CA ARG A 51 -42.82 -3.72 -5.50
C ARG A 51 -43.58 -4.70 -6.39
N ALA A 52 -44.50 -5.49 -5.82
CA ALA A 52 -45.27 -6.47 -6.60
C ALA A 52 -46.10 -5.79 -7.71
N SER A 53 -46.78 -4.68 -7.36
CA SER A 53 -47.57 -3.89 -8.30
C SER A 53 -46.71 -3.14 -9.33
N PHE A 54 -45.50 -2.71 -8.96
CA PHE A 54 -44.54 -2.13 -9.91
C PHE A 54 -44.07 -3.17 -10.93
N LEU A 55 -43.74 -4.38 -10.50
CA LEU A 55 -43.30 -5.46 -11.39
C LEU A 55 -44.43 -5.95 -12.31
N ASP A 56 -45.68 -5.95 -11.85
CA ASP A 56 -46.87 -6.22 -12.67
C ASP A 56 -47.01 -5.26 -13.86
N VAL A 57 -46.62 -3.99 -13.68
CA VAL A 57 -46.74 -2.94 -14.71
C VAL A 57 -45.47 -2.86 -15.58
N ALA A 58 -44.29 -3.07 -14.97
CA ALA A 58 -43.01 -2.91 -15.65
C ALA A 58 -42.60 -4.14 -16.48
N CYS A 59 -43.11 -5.33 -16.17
CA CYS A 59 -42.78 -6.57 -16.89
C CYS A 59 -43.77 -6.82 -18.03
N VAL A 60 -43.26 -6.94 -19.25
CA VAL A 60 -44.08 -7.14 -20.46
C VAL A 60 -44.41 -8.63 -20.68
N ASP A 61 -43.63 -9.53 -20.07
CA ASP A 61 -43.76 -10.97 -20.18
C ASP A 61 -43.53 -11.70 -18.84
N ALA A 62 -44.15 -12.87 -18.71
CA ALA A 62 -44.10 -13.68 -17.49
C ALA A 62 -42.70 -14.25 -17.19
N SER A 63 -41.84 -14.42 -18.21
CA SER A 63 -40.47 -14.90 -18.05
C SER A 63 -39.60 -13.85 -17.37
N LEU A 64 -39.63 -12.61 -17.87
CA LEU A 64 -38.90 -11.48 -17.27
C LEU A 64 -39.33 -11.20 -15.84
N ARG A 65 -40.64 -11.33 -15.54
CA ARG A 65 -41.14 -11.17 -14.18
C ARG A 65 -40.59 -12.25 -13.25
N TRP A 66 -40.61 -13.51 -13.67
CA TRP A 66 -40.06 -14.61 -12.88
C TRP A 66 -38.56 -14.43 -12.62
N GLU A 67 -37.81 -13.94 -13.62
CA GLU A 67 -36.38 -13.63 -13.49
C GLU A 67 -36.13 -12.49 -12.50
N LEU A 68 -36.91 -11.41 -12.57
CA LEU A 68 -36.83 -10.29 -11.62
C LEU A 68 -37.21 -10.71 -10.21
N ASP A 69 -38.28 -11.47 -10.05
CA ASP A 69 -38.71 -12.01 -8.74
C ASP A 69 -37.63 -12.92 -8.15
N SER A 70 -36.97 -13.74 -8.98
CA SER A 70 -35.84 -14.60 -8.57
C SER A 70 -34.62 -13.78 -8.12
N LEU A 71 -34.26 -12.73 -8.85
CA LEU A 71 -33.15 -11.84 -8.50
C LEU A 71 -33.43 -11.02 -7.23
N ILE A 72 -34.66 -10.55 -7.06
CA ILE A 72 -35.11 -9.81 -5.88
C ILE A 72 -35.17 -10.73 -4.65
N ALA A 73 -35.71 -11.93 -4.79
CA ALA A 73 -35.73 -12.93 -3.72
C ALA A 73 -34.31 -13.30 -3.29
N SER A 74 -33.36 -13.42 -4.24
CA SER A 74 -31.94 -13.65 -3.94
C SER A 74 -31.30 -12.46 -3.23
N HIS A 75 -31.66 -11.22 -3.59
CA HIS A 75 -31.18 -10.02 -2.90
C HIS A 75 -31.74 -9.88 -1.48
N GLU A 76 -33.03 -10.19 -1.27
CA GLU A 76 -33.65 -10.17 0.05
C GLU A 76 -33.15 -11.31 0.95
N GLN A 77 -32.89 -12.49 0.39
CA GLN A 77 -32.21 -13.58 1.10
C GLN A 77 -30.78 -13.18 1.49
N ALA A 78 -30.03 -12.51 0.60
CA ALA A 78 -28.71 -11.97 0.94
C ALA A 78 -28.74 -10.86 2.01
N GLY A 79 -29.85 -10.13 2.12
CA GLY A 79 -30.09 -9.11 3.16
C GLY A 79 -30.61 -9.67 4.49
N THR A 80 -31.23 -10.86 4.49
CA THR A 80 -31.82 -11.50 5.69
C THR A 80 -30.94 -12.61 6.28
N ASP A 81 -29.95 -13.12 5.54
CA ASP A 81 -28.93 -14.08 5.99
C ASP A 81 -27.84 -13.49 6.92
N VAL A 82 -27.98 -12.23 7.35
CA VAL A 82 -27.06 -11.61 8.31
C VAL A 82 -27.38 -12.04 9.77
N LEU A 83 -28.55 -12.64 10.03
CA LEU A 83 -29.02 -12.89 11.40
C LEU A 83 -29.45 -14.32 11.77
N ASN A 84 -29.10 -15.36 11.00
CA ASN A 84 -29.12 -16.72 11.54
C ASN A 84 -28.09 -17.64 10.87
N PRO A 85 -27.21 -18.32 11.64
CA PRO A 85 -26.16 -19.15 11.09
C PRO A 85 -26.74 -20.51 10.69
N VAL A 86 -27.15 -20.65 9.43
CA VAL A 86 -27.41 -21.97 8.85
C VAL A 86 -26.24 -22.35 7.95
N SER A 87 -25.27 -22.99 8.61
CA SER A 87 -24.42 -24.05 8.08
C SER A 87 -24.22 -24.09 6.56
N SER A 88 -23.24 -23.32 6.09
CA SER A 88 -22.47 -23.72 4.91
C SER A 88 -21.92 -25.14 5.13
N PRO A 89 -21.91 -26.01 4.10
CA PRO A 89 -21.36 -27.35 4.25
C PRO A 89 -19.85 -27.25 4.49
N ASN A 90 -19.47 -27.47 5.75
CA ASN A 90 -18.12 -27.77 6.26
C ASN A 90 -16.98 -26.84 5.82
N LEU A 91 -17.02 -25.60 6.26
CA LEU A 91 -15.84 -24.96 6.84
C LEU A 91 -16.12 -24.85 8.34
N ASN A 92 -15.84 -25.94 9.06
CA ASN A 92 -15.82 -25.92 10.52
C ASN A 92 -14.84 -24.83 10.96
N LEU A 93 -15.38 -23.69 11.44
CA LEU A 93 -14.61 -22.69 12.18
C LEU A 93 -14.12 -23.22 13.54
N ASP A 94 -14.50 -24.47 13.89
CA ASP A 94 -13.99 -25.25 15.01
C ASP A 94 -12.81 -26.18 14.61
N GLU A 95 -12.34 -26.19 13.36
CA GLU A 95 -11.08 -26.84 12.96
C GLU A 95 -9.85 -25.89 13.10
N GLU A 96 -9.69 -25.32 14.29
CA GLU A 96 -8.50 -24.56 14.69
C GLU A 96 -7.39 -25.41 15.39
N PRO A 97 -6.85 -26.53 14.81
CA PRO A 97 -5.59 -27.08 15.33
C PRO A 97 -4.48 -27.33 14.29
N ARG A 98 -4.68 -27.17 12.97
CA ARG A 98 -3.64 -27.56 11.99
C ARG A 98 -2.44 -26.61 11.92
N PHE A 99 -2.64 -25.33 12.22
CA PHE A 99 -1.62 -24.28 12.05
C PHE A 99 -1.06 -23.73 13.35
N ARG A 100 -1.75 -23.95 14.48
CA ARG A 100 -1.27 -23.57 15.81
C ARG A 100 -0.31 -24.64 16.30
N LEU A 101 0.98 -24.32 16.24
CA LEU A 101 2.02 -25.25 16.62
C LEU A 101 2.29 -25.08 18.12
N PRO A 102 2.24 -26.17 18.91
CA PRO A 102 2.48 -26.07 20.34
C PRO A 102 3.95 -25.73 20.62
N SER A 103 4.18 -25.11 21.78
CA SER A 103 5.52 -24.94 22.34
C SER A 103 6.23 -26.30 22.43
N GLY A 104 7.52 -26.32 22.09
CA GLY A 104 8.33 -27.54 22.01
C GLY A 104 8.23 -28.30 20.68
N LYS A 105 7.29 -27.97 19.77
CA LYS A 105 7.26 -28.60 18.43
C LYS A 105 8.51 -28.20 17.64
N ARG A 106 9.13 -29.18 16.99
CA ARG A 106 10.30 -28.98 16.11
C ARG A 106 9.89 -28.84 14.65
N ILE A 107 10.48 -27.87 13.97
CA ILE A 107 10.40 -27.66 12.52
C ILE A 107 11.81 -27.48 11.99
N GLY A 108 12.26 -28.45 11.19
CA GLY A 108 13.64 -28.49 10.73
C GLY A 108 14.62 -28.47 11.91
N ALA A 109 15.52 -27.49 11.91
CA ALA A 109 16.50 -27.27 12.98
C ALA A 109 15.98 -26.42 14.16
N TYR A 110 14.70 -26.03 14.16
CA TYR A 110 14.16 -25.03 15.10
C TYR A 110 13.10 -25.64 16.01
N GLU A 111 13.09 -25.18 17.25
CA GLU A 111 12.09 -25.55 18.27
C GLU A 111 11.26 -24.32 18.64
N ILE A 112 9.94 -24.46 18.59
CA ILE A 112 9.00 -23.37 18.87
C ILE A 112 8.94 -23.10 20.37
N LEU A 113 9.03 -21.82 20.75
CA LEU A 113 8.92 -21.39 22.15
C LEU A 113 7.52 -20.84 22.44
N GLU A 114 7.11 -19.83 21.68
CA GLU A 114 5.85 -19.12 21.89
C GLU A 114 5.32 -18.53 20.58
N GLU A 115 4.03 -18.27 20.51
CA GLU A 115 3.39 -17.58 19.40
C GLU A 115 3.58 -16.06 19.57
N ILE A 116 4.05 -15.37 18.53
CA ILE A 116 4.22 -13.92 18.51
C ILE A 116 2.97 -13.26 17.93
N ALA A 117 2.48 -13.79 16.81
CA ALA A 117 1.34 -13.22 16.10
C ALA A 117 0.64 -14.25 15.20
N VAL A 118 -0.66 -14.08 15.01
CA VAL A 118 -1.47 -14.81 14.02
C VAL A 118 -2.16 -13.79 13.12
N GLY A 119 -2.13 -14.04 11.81
CA GLY A 119 -2.78 -13.19 10.82
C GLY A 119 -3.32 -14.00 9.64
N GLY A 120 -3.94 -13.29 8.68
CA GLY A 120 -4.55 -13.91 7.51
C GLY A 120 -3.59 -14.75 6.65
N MET A 121 -2.29 -14.45 6.68
CA MET A 121 -1.25 -15.15 5.89
C MET A 121 -0.58 -16.30 6.66
N GLY A 122 -0.94 -16.53 7.93
CA GLY A 122 -0.36 -17.57 8.77
C GLY A 122 0.04 -17.09 10.16
N ALA A 123 0.98 -17.80 10.79
CA ALA A 123 1.36 -17.61 12.18
C ALA A 123 2.88 -17.42 12.31
N VAL A 124 3.28 -16.49 13.18
CA VAL A 124 4.67 -16.18 13.49
C VAL A 124 4.95 -16.61 14.93
N TYR A 125 6.02 -17.35 15.11
CA TYR A 125 6.44 -17.92 16.38
C TYR A 125 7.84 -17.43 16.74
N ARG A 126 8.09 -17.24 18.02
CA ARG A 126 9.46 -17.20 18.55
C ARG A 126 9.95 -18.63 18.61
N ALA A 127 11.12 -18.88 18.05
CA ALA A 127 11.75 -20.19 18.06
C ALA A 127 13.23 -20.07 18.42
N ILE A 128 13.84 -21.20 18.77
CA ILE A 128 15.27 -21.32 19.01
C ILE A 128 15.85 -22.39 18.09
N ARG A 129 17.03 -22.14 17.54
CA ARG A 129 17.79 -23.17 16.83
C ARG A 129 18.23 -24.25 17.83
N ALA A 130 17.87 -25.50 17.54
CA ALA A 130 17.97 -26.66 18.43
C ALA A 130 18.73 -27.85 17.80
N ASP A 131 19.65 -27.57 16.87
CA ASP A 131 20.52 -28.56 16.21
C ASP A 131 21.80 -28.91 17.00
N GLY A 132 21.96 -28.32 18.18
CA GLY A 132 23.09 -28.55 19.07
C GLY A 132 24.39 -27.84 18.66
N GLN A 133 24.40 -27.07 17.57
CA GLN A 133 25.61 -26.38 17.12
C GLN A 133 25.76 -25.00 17.79
N TYR A 134 24.67 -24.24 17.86
CA TYR A 134 24.62 -22.95 18.56
C TYR A 134 23.17 -22.56 18.88
N LYS A 135 23.00 -21.73 19.92
CA LYS A 135 21.68 -21.24 20.34
C LYS A 135 21.44 -19.85 19.75
N GLN A 136 20.47 -19.75 18.84
CA GLN A 136 20.02 -18.49 18.27
C GLN A 136 18.49 -18.43 18.32
N GLN A 137 17.94 -17.34 18.86
CA GLN A 137 16.50 -17.07 18.78
C GLN A 137 16.15 -16.45 17.43
N VAL A 138 15.01 -16.86 16.90
CA VAL A 138 14.54 -16.51 15.55
C VAL A 138 13.03 -16.30 15.56
N ALA A 139 12.53 -15.56 14.57
CA ALA A 139 11.12 -15.55 14.23
C ALA A 139 10.87 -16.59 13.14
N LEU A 140 9.96 -17.53 13.39
CA LEU A 140 9.56 -18.58 12.45
C LEU A 140 8.14 -18.31 11.98
N LYS A 141 7.97 -18.05 10.69
CA LYS A 141 6.67 -17.78 10.07
C LYS A 141 6.19 -18.99 9.28
N ILE A 142 5.04 -19.54 9.64
CA ILE A 142 4.31 -20.54 8.86
C ILE A 142 3.39 -19.81 7.90
N VAL A 143 3.44 -20.19 6.62
CA VAL A 143 2.56 -19.63 5.59
C VAL A 143 1.37 -20.56 5.39
N ARG A 144 0.15 -20.00 5.43
CA ARG A 144 -1.06 -20.71 5.01
C ARG A 144 -0.97 -20.89 3.49
N SER A 145 -0.91 -22.12 3.03
CA SER A 145 -0.96 -22.45 1.61
C SER A 145 -2.11 -23.41 1.44
N GLU A 146 -3.27 -22.94 0.97
CA GLU A 146 -4.43 -23.83 0.80
C GLU A 146 -4.21 -24.90 -0.30
N LEU A 147 -3.21 -24.77 -1.18
CA LEU A 147 -2.94 -25.77 -2.22
C LEU A 147 -1.43 -26.00 -2.39
N GLY A 148 -0.96 -27.14 -1.89
CA GLY A 148 0.41 -27.62 -2.05
C GLY A 148 0.69 -28.17 -3.44
N THR A 149 0.68 -27.32 -4.48
CA THR A 149 1.14 -27.73 -5.82
C THR A 149 2.68 -27.63 -5.93
N GLU A 150 3.34 -28.52 -6.69
CA GLU A 150 4.80 -28.49 -6.89
C GLU A 150 5.30 -27.16 -7.53
N LEU A 151 4.44 -26.49 -8.28
CA LEU A 151 4.69 -25.18 -8.88
C LEU A 151 4.84 -24.09 -7.81
N THR A 152 4.01 -24.13 -6.77
CA THR A 152 4.04 -23.18 -5.65
C THR A 152 5.29 -23.40 -4.79
N ALA A 153 5.72 -24.65 -4.59
CA ALA A 153 6.96 -24.97 -3.87
C ALA A 153 8.23 -24.49 -4.60
N THR A 154 8.30 -24.60 -5.94
CA THR A 154 9.47 -24.15 -6.71
C THR A 154 9.58 -22.62 -6.74
N ARG A 155 8.45 -21.92 -6.87
CA ARG A 155 8.39 -20.45 -6.78
C ARG A 155 8.76 -19.95 -5.39
N PHE A 156 8.27 -20.62 -4.35
CA PHE A 156 8.63 -20.33 -2.96
C PHE A 156 10.15 -20.43 -2.73
N LYS A 157 10.81 -21.46 -3.28
CA LYS A 157 12.27 -21.60 -3.20
C LYS A 157 13.02 -20.45 -3.88
N ASN A 158 12.57 -20.02 -5.06
CA ASN A 158 13.19 -18.92 -5.79
C ASN A 158 13.04 -17.58 -5.06
N GLU A 159 11.84 -17.29 -4.55
CA GLU A 159 11.58 -16.05 -3.80
C GLU A 159 12.40 -16.01 -2.50
N ARG A 160 12.46 -17.13 -1.77
CA ARG A 160 13.31 -17.27 -0.58
C ARG A 160 14.77 -17.00 -0.90
N GLN A 161 15.27 -17.47 -2.04
CA GLN A 161 16.66 -17.25 -2.43
C GLN A 161 16.94 -15.76 -2.68
N ILE A 162 16.03 -15.04 -3.34
CA ILE A 162 16.18 -13.60 -3.56
C ILE A 162 16.18 -12.86 -2.22
N LEU A 163 15.23 -13.16 -1.33
CA LEU A 163 15.14 -12.50 -0.02
C LEU A 163 16.32 -12.82 0.90
N ALA A 164 16.89 -14.02 0.80
CA ALA A 164 18.10 -14.40 1.54
C ALA A 164 19.34 -13.60 1.10
N THR A 165 19.35 -13.03 -0.11
CA THR A 165 20.45 -12.14 -0.56
C THR A 165 20.32 -10.71 -0.05
N LEU A 166 19.15 -10.31 0.46
CA LEU A 166 18.96 -8.96 0.99
C LEU A 166 19.72 -8.82 2.31
N ASN A 167 20.72 -7.93 2.31
CA ASN A 167 21.51 -7.60 3.48
C ASN A 167 21.59 -6.08 3.63
N HIS A 168 20.72 -5.54 4.49
CA HIS A 168 20.64 -4.11 4.75
C HIS A 168 20.35 -3.89 6.24
N PRO A 169 20.94 -2.88 6.89
CA PRO A 169 20.76 -2.65 8.33
C PRO A 169 19.29 -2.48 8.73
N ASN A 170 18.48 -1.89 7.87
CA ASN A 170 17.05 -1.66 8.08
C ASN A 170 16.12 -2.74 7.50
N ILE A 171 16.62 -3.93 7.10
CA ILE A 171 15.81 -5.07 6.67
C ILE A 171 16.09 -6.25 7.60
N ALA A 172 15.04 -6.89 8.11
CA ALA A 172 15.20 -8.12 8.89
C ALA A 172 15.71 -9.25 7.99
N ARG A 173 16.79 -9.91 8.41
CA ARG A 173 17.46 -10.93 7.58
C ARG A 173 16.66 -12.22 7.54
N ILE A 174 16.49 -12.79 6.35
CA ILE A 174 16.08 -14.19 6.20
C ILE A 174 17.28 -15.07 6.52
N LEU A 175 17.09 -15.99 7.47
CA LEU A 175 18.11 -16.91 7.95
C LEU A 175 17.97 -18.28 7.31
N ASP A 176 16.72 -18.75 7.14
CA ASP A 176 16.43 -20.08 6.64
C ASP A 176 14.98 -20.16 6.12
N GLY A 177 14.61 -21.30 5.56
CA GLY A 177 13.22 -21.61 5.22
C GLY A 177 13.12 -22.94 4.50
N GLY A 178 11.95 -23.56 4.58
CA GLY A 178 11.72 -24.88 4.02
C GLY A 178 10.25 -25.25 4.02
N THR A 179 10.00 -26.55 3.96
CA THR A 179 8.66 -27.14 3.99
C THR A 179 8.63 -28.17 5.12
N THR A 180 7.55 -28.18 5.91
CA THR A 180 7.34 -29.18 6.95
C THR A 180 6.97 -30.53 6.35
N ALA A 181 6.99 -31.60 7.15
CA ALA A 181 6.57 -32.93 6.70
C ALA A 181 5.09 -32.94 6.24
N GLU A 182 4.28 -32.06 6.80
CA GLU A 182 2.87 -31.86 6.47
C GLU A 182 2.65 -30.94 5.25
N GLY A 183 3.71 -30.54 4.54
CA GLY A 183 3.64 -29.73 3.33
C GLY A 183 3.50 -28.23 3.56
N MET A 184 3.54 -27.75 4.81
CA MET A 184 3.45 -26.32 5.11
C MET A 184 4.78 -25.63 4.84
N SER A 185 4.74 -24.49 4.16
CA SER A 185 5.96 -23.71 3.92
C SER A 185 6.26 -22.79 5.10
N TYR A 186 7.54 -22.65 5.45
CA TYR A 186 7.97 -21.79 6.55
C TYR A 186 9.21 -20.96 6.22
N PHE A 187 9.30 -19.81 6.86
CA PHE A 187 10.47 -18.94 6.85
C PHE A 187 11.04 -18.78 8.24
N VAL A 188 12.36 -18.64 8.31
CA VAL A 188 13.06 -18.28 9.54
C VAL A 188 13.78 -16.98 9.29
N MET A 189 13.54 -16.01 10.16
CA MET A 189 14.09 -14.67 10.05
C MET A 189 14.66 -14.20 11.39
N GLU A 190 15.47 -13.15 11.31
CA GLU A 190 15.93 -12.38 12.46
C GLU A 190 14.73 -12.04 13.37
N LEU A 191 14.82 -12.41 14.64
CA LEU A 191 13.86 -11.95 15.64
C LEU A 191 14.19 -10.49 15.98
N VAL A 192 13.32 -9.57 15.58
CA VAL A 192 13.48 -8.15 15.89
C VAL A 192 12.68 -7.81 17.14
N GLU A 193 13.38 -7.55 18.24
CA GLU A 193 12.78 -6.99 19.45
C GLU A 193 12.61 -5.48 19.30
N GLY A 194 11.37 -5.00 19.32
CA GLY A 194 11.08 -3.60 19.09
C GLY A 194 9.60 -3.28 19.16
N GLN A 195 9.29 -2.01 18.94
CA GLN A 195 7.92 -1.48 18.90
C GLN A 195 7.56 -1.08 17.47
N ARG A 196 6.28 -1.19 17.09
CA ARG A 196 5.82 -0.72 15.78
C ARG A 196 6.14 0.77 15.58
N LEU A 197 6.48 1.15 14.34
CA LEU A 197 6.96 2.50 14.01
C LEU A 197 6.03 3.62 14.51
N ASP A 198 4.74 3.50 14.27
CA ASP A 198 3.72 4.46 14.66
C ASP A 198 3.63 4.59 16.19
N GLU A 199 3.53 3.47 16.88
CA GLU A 199 3.46 3.42 18.33
C GLU A 199 4.76 3.91 18.99
N TYR A 200 5.93 3.57 18.45
CA TYR A 200 7.23 4.04 18.92
C TYR A 200 7.31 5.58 18.86
N CYS A 201 6.89 6.16 17.74
CA CYS A 201 6.91 7.61 17.57
C CYS A 201 5.97 8.32 18.54
N ASP A 202 4.79 7.74 18.80
CA ASP A 202 3.79 8.31 19.71
C ASP A 202 4.20 8.13 21.19
N THR A 203 4.70 6.95 21.59
CA THR A 203 5.23 6.69 22.95
C THR A 203 6.39 7.62 23.29
N ASN A 204 7.33 7.80 22.36
CA ASN A 204 8.50 8.67 22.56
C ASN A 204 8.22 10.15 22.25
N LYS A 205 6.97 10.51 21.89
CA LYS A 205 6.54 11.88 21.58
C LYS A 205 7.42 12.59 20.55
N LEU A 206 7.84 11.85 19.52
CA LEU A 206 8.71 12.37 18.49
C LEU A 206 8.03 13.49 17.70
N ALA A 207 8.78 14.56 17.45
CA ALA A 207 8.37 15.67 16.62
C ALA A 207 8.34 15.26 15.13
N THR A 208 7.72 16.10 14.29
CA THR A 208 7.61 15.84 12.85
C THR A 208 8.97 15.55 12.21
N THR A 209 10.00 16.33 12.57
CA THR A 209 11.36 16.18 12.03
C THR A 209 11.97 14.81 12.34
N GLU A 210 11.82 14.32 13.57
CA GLU A 210 12.38 13.04 14.02
C GLU A 210 11.67 11.87 13.34
N ARG A 211 10.34 11.97 13.18
CA ARG A 211 9.53 11.01 12.40
C ARG A 211 9.99 10.92 10.95
N LEU A 212 10.30 12.05 10.33
CA LEU A 212 10.83 12.09 8.95
C LEU A 212 12.20 11.41 8.86
N HIS A 213 13.09 11.58 9.84
CA HIS A 213 14.39 10.90 9.87
C HIS A 213 14.26 9.38 10.01
N LEU A 214 13.37 8.88 10.87
CA LEU A 214 13.06 7.46 10.95
C LEU A 214 12.48 6.94 9.63
N PHE A 215 11.54 7.68 9.05
CA PHE A 215 10.91 7.31 7.79
C PHE A 215 11.91 7.25 6.63
N LEU A 216 12.92 8.13 6.58
CA LEU A 216 13.99 8.08 5.59
C LEU A 216 14.81 6.77 5.66
N GLN A 217 14.99 6.19 6.85
CA GLN A 217 15.65 4.88 6.98
C GLN A 217 14.77 3.75 6.46
N VAL A 218 13.44 3.84 6.63
CA VAL A 218 12.48 2.92 5.99
C VAL A 218 12.55 3.04 4.47
N CYS A 219 12.59 4.27 3.93
CA CYS A 219 12.79 4.48 2.50
C CYS A 219 14.10 3.86 2.00
N SER A 220 15.20 3.94 2.76
CA SER A 220 16.47 3.29 2.43
C SER A 220 16.32 1.77 2.29
N ALA A 221 15.60 1.13 3.23
CA ALA A 221 15.32 -0.30 3.17
C ALA A 221 14.55 -0.70 1.92
N VAL A 222 13.45 0.01 1.62
CA VAL A 222 12.60 -0.31 0.46
C VAL A 222 13.34 -0.02 -0.85
N GLN A 223 14.08 1.09 -0.93
CA GLN A 223 14.89 1.41 -2.10
C GLN A 223 15.97 0.34 -2.36
N TYR A 224 16.60 -0.17 -1.30
CA TYR A 224 17.56 -1.27 -1.40
C TYR A 224 16.89 -2.54 -1.97
N ALA A 225 15.70 -2.90 -1.47
CA ALA A 225 14.94 -4.03 -2.01
C ALA A 225 14.59 -3.85 -3.49
N HIS A 226 14.16 -2.64 -3.89
CA HIS A 226 13.82 -2.31 -5.28
C HIS A 226 15.03 -2.42 -6.22
N GLN A 227 16.23 -2.06 -5.77
CA GLN A 227 17.48 -2.25 -6.53
C GLN A 227 17.80 -3.73 -6.77
N HIS A 228 17.31 -4.61 -5.91
CA HIS A 228 17.42 -6.07 -6.03
C HIS A 228 16.17 -6.69 -6.68
N LEU A 229 15.34 -5.88 -7.35
CA LEU A 229 14.12 -6.29 -8.06
C LEU A 229 13.03 -6.90 -7.17
N VAL A 230 13.08 -6.64 -5.85
CA VAL A 230 12.07 -7.09 -4.89
C VAL A 230 11.08 -5.97 -4.62
N ILE A 231 9.79 -6.29 -4.68
CA ILE A 231 8.68 -5.38 -4.32
C ILE A 231 8.05 -5.92 -3.04
N HIS A 232 7.78 -5.05 -2.07
CA HIS A 232 7.32 -5.47 -0.75
C HIS A 232 5.84 -5.86 -0.71
N ARG A 233 4.94 -5.12 -1.36
CA ARG A 233 3.50 -5.42 -1.54
C ARG A 233 2.63 -5.44 -0.27
N ASP A 234 3.20 -5.17 0.90
CA ASP A 234 2.50 -5.16 2.20
C ASP A 234 3.12 -4.16 3.16
N LEU A 235 3.49 -2.97 2.66
CA LEU A 235 4.06 -1.92 3.52
C LEU A 235 2.96 -1.32 4.39
N LYS A 236 3.13 -1.45 5.71
CA LYS A 236 2.27 -0.89 6.75
C LYS A 236 3.06 -0.74 8.06
N PRO A 237 2.62 0.08 9.02
CA PRO A 237 3.35 0.26 10.28
C PRO A 237 3.57 -1.03 11.06
N GLY A 238 2.64 -1.99 10.95
CA GLY A 238 2.78 -3.33 11.58
C GLY A 238 3.95 -4.17 11.05
N ASN A 239 4.45 -3.89 9.85
CA ASN A 239 5.61 -4.58 9.25
C ASN A 239 6.90 -3.75 9.40
N ILE A 240 6.90 -2.72 10.24
CA ILE A 240 8.08 -1.88 10.50
C ILE A 240 8.25 -1.76 12.03
N LEU A 241 9.26 -2.43 12.57
CA LEU A 241 9.60 -2.34 13.99
C LEU A 241 10.80 -1.42 14.20
N VAL A 242 10.75 -0.60 15.23
CA VAL A 242 11.91 0.16 15.72
C VAL A 242 12.50 -0.62 16.88
N ASN A 243 13.76 -1.06 16.71
CA ASN A 243 14.45 -1.85 17.72
C ASN A 243 14.90 -0.99 18.91
N VAL A 244 15.49 -1.62 19.91
CA VAL A 244 16.03 -0.96 21.12
C VAL A 244 17.13 0.07 20.83
N GLU A 245 17.81 -0.04 19.68
CA GLU A 245 18.83 0.91 19.20
C GLU A 245 18.22 2.08 18.41
N CYS A 246 16.89 2.20 18.41
CA CYS A 246 16.15 3.23 17.68
C CYS A 246 16.29 3.14 16.15
N VAL A 247 16.57 1.94 15.64
CA VAL A 247 16.73 1.66 14.20
C VAL A 247 15.48 0.95 13.68
N PRO A 248 14.81 1.47 12.63
CA PRO A 248 13.69 0.78 12.01
C PRO A 248 14.18 -0.43 11.21
N LYS A 249 13.43 -1.51 11.31
CA LYS A 249 13.62 -2.80 10.65
C LYS A 249 12.35 -3.13 9.89
N LEU A 250 12.50 -3.24 8.57
CA LEU A 250 11.46 -3.70 7.67
C LEU A 250 11.32 -5.22 7.78
N LEU A 251 10.11 -5.68 8.05
CA LEU A 251 9.76 -7.08 8.19
C LEU A 251 8.94 -7.55 6.99
N ASP A 252 8.89 -8.87 6.77
CA ASP A 252 7.86 -9.53 5.98
C ASP A 252 7.54 -8.90 4.61
N PHE A 253 8.39 -9.19 3.61
CA PHE A 253 7.99 -9.04 2.22
C PHE A 253 6.75 -9.91 1.98
N GLY A 254 5.72 -9.41 1.29
CA GLY A 254 4.40 -10.04 1.16
C GLY A 254 4.37 -11.30 0.30
N ILE A 255 5.26 -12.26 0.56
CA ILE A 255 5.55 -13.46 -0.23
C ILE A 255 4.29 -14.31 -0.44
N ALA A 256 3.46 -14.45 0.59
CA ALA A 256 2.19 -15.19 0.51
C ALA A 256 1.31 -14.66 -0.64
N LYS A 257 1.20 -13.33 -0.77
CA LYS A 257 0.40 -12.68 -1.82
C LYS A 257 0.96 -12.93 -3.23
N ILE A 258 2.27 -13.08 -3.37
CA ILE A 258 2.93 -13.34 -4.66
C ILE A 258 2.56 -14.73 -5.18
N LEU A 259 2.51 -15.70 -4.26
CA LEU A 259 2.24 -17.09 -4.57
C LEU A 259 0.78 -17.30 -5.00
N GLU A 260 -0.16 -16.62 -4.34
CA GLU A 260 -1.59 -16.68 -4.66
C GLU A 260 -1.97 -15.98 -5.96
N SER A 261 -1.43 -14.78 -6.23
CA SER A 261 -1.75 -14.01 -7.46
C SER A 261 -1.19 -14.64 -8.75
N SER A 262 -0.36 -15.68 -8.62
CA SER A 262 0.24 -16.42 -9.74
C SER A 262 -0.48 -17.73 -10.05
N GLU A 263 -1.55 -18.07 -9.32
CA GLU A 263 -2.37 -19.26 -9.52
C GLU A 263 -3.63 -18.97 -10.35
N GLY A 264 -3.47 -18.39 -11.55
CA GLY A 264 -4.54 -18.37 -12.57
C GLY A 264 -5.34 -17.07 -12.65
N ALA A 265 -4.82 -16.14 -13.46
CA ALA A 265 -5.49 -14.89 -13.84
C ALA A 265 -6.84 -15.06 -14.59
N ASP A 266 -7.34 -16.29 -14.77
CA ASP A 266 -8.55 -16.63 -15.52
C ASP A 266 -9.75 -17.00 -14.63
N GLN A 267 -9.66 -16.93 -13.29
CA GLN A 267 -10.78 -17.23 -12.39
C GLN A 267 -11.23 -16.01 -11.55
N PRO A 268 -12.44 -15.47 -11.76
CA PRO A 268 -12.93 -14.28 -11.04
C PRO A 268 -13.18 -14.51 -9.54
N GLU A 269 -13.25 -15.76 -9.06
CA GLU A 269 -13.40 -16.07 -7.63
C GLU A 269 -12.14 -15.76 -6.81
N GLN A 270 -10.96 -15.77 -7.43
CA GLN A 270 -9.67 -15.50 -6.76
C GLN A 270 -9.48 -14.03 -6.40
N THR A 271 -10.09 -13.10 -7.16
CA THR A 271 -10.02 -11.68 -6.85
C THR A 271 -10.69 -11.36 -5.51
N LEU A 272 -11.76 -12.08 -5.14
CA LEU A 272 -12.46 -11.90 -3.86
C LEU A 272 -11.71 -12.51 -2.67
N SER A 273 -10.96 -13.59 -2.85
CA SER A 273 -10.08 -14.13 -1.79
C SER A 273 -8.80 -13.30 -1.62
N LEU A 274 -8.21 -12.81 -2.71
CA LEU A 274 -7.07 -11.87 -2.69
C LEU A 274 -7.42 -10.58 -1.95
N VAL A 275 -8.62 -10.02 -2.15
CA VAL A 275 -9.10 -8.82 -1.43
C VAL A 275 -9.28 -9.09 0.06
N ARG A 276 -9.60 -10.31 0.49
CA ARG A 276 -9.74 -10.69 1.92
C ARG A 276 -8.39 -10.86 2.65
N LEU A 277 -7.28 -10.97 1.93
CA LEU A 277 -5.92 -11.11 2.49
C LEU A 277 -5.15 -9.79 2.54
N LEU A 278 -5.71 -8.71 2.01
CA LEU A 278 -5.13 -7.37 2.11
C LEU A 278 -5.53 -6.71 3.43
N THR A 279 -4.62 -5.92 4.01
CA THR A 279 -5.00 -4.85 4.92
C THR A 279 -5.40 -3.67 4.03
N PRO A 280 -6.71 -3.48 3.74
CA PRO A 280 -7.13 -2.65 2.60
C PRO A 280 -6.64 -1.22 2.75
N GLU A 281 -6.53 -0.69 3.96
CA GLU A 281 -6.16 0.70 4.24
C GLU A 281 -4.78 1.15 3.72
N TYR A 282 -3.83 0.23 3.48
CA TYR A 282 -2.50 0.54 2.92
C TYR A 282 -2.30 0.05 1.49
N ALA A 283 -3.27 -0.69 0.93
CA ALA A 283 -3.19 -1.22 -0.42
C ALA A 283 -3.27 -0.10 -1.45
N SER A 284 -2.45 -0.20 -2.51
CA SER A 284 -2.55 0.73 -3.63
C SER A 284 -3.81 0.49 -4.47
N PRO A 285 -4.30 1.49 -5.24
CA PRO A 285 -5.45 1.31 -6.12
C PRO A 285 -5.29 0.13 -7.08
N GLU A 286 -4.09 -0.05 -7.65
CA GLU A 286 -3.80 -1.18 -8.53
C GLU A 286 -3.86 -2.52 -7.77
N GLN A 287 -3.41 -2.59 -6.51
CA GLN A 287 -3.55 -3.80 -5.70
C GLN A 287 -5.02 -4.13 -5.40
N VAL A 288 -5.82 -3.12 -5.07
CA VAL A 288 -7.26 -3.28 -4.82
C VAL A 288 -8.01 -3.76 -6.06
N LYS A 289 -7.60 -3.30 -7.25
CA LYS A 289 -8.20 -3.67 -8.54
C LYS A 289 -7.67 -4.98 -9.12
N GLY A 290 -6.63 -5.58 -8.52
CA GLY A 290 -5.94 -6.74 -9.09
C GLY A 290 -5.13 -6.41 -10.35
N GLU A 291 -4.75 -5.14 -10.55
CA GLU A 291 -3.88 -4.69 -11.63
C GLU A 291 -2.40 -5.02 -11.34
N PRO A 292 -1.51 -5.00 -12.35
CA PRO A 292 -0.09 -5.30 -12.16
C PRO A 292 0.58 -4.43 -11.10
N ILE A 293 1.15 -5.08 -10.08
CA ILE A 293 1.86 -4.43 -8.98
C ILE A 293 3.28 -4.07 -9.41
N THR A 294 3.71 -2.85 -9.11
CA THR A 294 5.05 -2.34 -9.43
C THR A 294 5.68 -1.66 -8.22
N THR A 295 6.91 -1.16 -8.34
CA THR A 295 7.56 -0.34 -7.29
C THR A 295 6.74 0.90 -6.92
N ALA A 296 5.92 1.43 -7.85
CA ALA A 296 5.01 2.54 -7.58
C ALA A 296 3.89 2.16 -6.59
N SER A 297 3.58 0.88 -6.43
CA SER A 297 2.64 0.39 -5.41
C SER A 297 3.22 0.55 -4.01
N ASP A 298 4.50 0.20 -3.83
CA ASP A 298 5.21 0.43 -2.56
C ASP A 298 5.37 1.94 -2.26
N VAL A 299 5.59 2.79 -3.27
CA VAL A 299 5.62 4.26 -3.10
C VAL A 299 4.28 4.76 -2.54
N TYR A 300 3.16 4.24 -3.03
CA TYR A 300 1.84 4.60 -2.52
C TYR A 300 1.67 4.16 -1.07
N SER A 301 1.98 2.90 -0.75
CA SER A 301 1.86 2.38 0.61
C SER A 301 2.76 3.13 1.60
N LEU A 302 3.99 3.49 1.20
CA LEU A 302 4.87 4.39 1.97
C LEU A 302 4.24 5.78 2.15
N GLY A 303 3.55 6.31 1.14
CA GLY A 303 2.77 7.53 1.25
C GLY A 303 1.68 7.45 2.32
N VAL A 304 0.96 6.33 2.41
CA VAL A 304 -0.05 6.08 3.45
C VAL A 304 0.61 5.97 4.83
N VAL A 305 1.71 5.23 4.95
CA VAL A 305 2.49 5.13 6.20
C VAL A 305 2.95 6.50 6.67
N LEU A 306 3.53 7.31 5.77
CA LEU A 306 3.98 8.67 6.11
C LEU A 306 2.79 9.55 6.54
N TYR A 307 1.66 9.45 5.85
CA TYR A 307 0.45 10.19 6.21
C TYR A 307 0.03 9.90 7.65
N GLU A 308 -0.06 8.63 8.03
CA GLU A 308 -0.47 8.22 9.36
C GLU A 308 0.59 8.59 10.41
N LEU A 309 1.87 8.42 10.08
CA LEU A 309 2.97 8.79 10.95
C LEU A 309 2.96 10.29 11.30
N LEU A 310 2.54 11.14 10.35
CA LEU A 310 2.42 12.58 10.54
C LEU A 310 1.11 12.99 11.23
N THR A 311 -0.02 12.38 10.88
CA THR A 311 -1.36 12.86 11.28
C THR A 311 -2.09 12.02 12.32
N GLY A 312 -1.78 10.73 12.40
CA GLY A 312 -2.40 9.76 13.30
C GLY A 312 -3.66 9.15 12.70
N ARG A 313 -3.90 9.44 11.42
CA ARG A 313 -5.12 9.11 10.69
C ARG A 313 -4.77 8.51 9.35
N THR A 314 -5.75 7.87 8.72
CA THR A 314 -5.66 7.41 7.33
C THR A 314 -5.96 8.55 6.35
N PRO A 315 -5.45 8.51 5.10
CA PRO A 315 -5.74 9.53 4.08
C PRO A 315 -7.21 9.63 3.65
N TYR A 316 -7.95 8.53 3.84
CA TYR A 316 -9.35 8.40 3.47
C TYR A 316 -10.22 8.31 4.73
N TYR A 317 -11.35 9.00 4.67
CA TYR A 317 -12.40 8.88 5.68
C TYR A 317 -13.40 7.83 5.24
N VAL A 318 -13.58 6.80 6.07
CA VAL A 318 -14.41 5.64 5.75
C VAL A 318 -15.35 5.39 6.93
N PRO A 319 -16.65 5.70 6.81
CA PRO A 319 -17.57 5.71 7.96
C PRO A 319 -17.78 4.33 8.60
N THR A 320 -17.95 3.27 7.80
CA THR A 320 -18.30 1.94 8.34
C THR A 320 -17.10 0.99 8.45
N ARG A 321 -15.88 1.47 8.09
CA ARG A 321 -14.61 0.70 8.09
C ARG A 321 -14.70 -0.67 7.42
N THR A 322 -15.68 -0.89 6.55
CA THR A 322 -15.81 -2.15 5.81
C THR A 322 -14.72 -2.22 4.73
N PRO A 323 -14.17 -3.41 4.43
CA PRO A 323 -13.13 -3.56 3.40
C PRO A 323 -13.55 -3.01 2.03
N HIS A 324 -14.82 -3.19 1.66
CA HIS A 324 -15.37 -2.69 0.39
C HIS A 324 -15.39 -1.15 0.31
N GLU A 325 -15.78 -0.46 1.40
CA GLU A 325 -15.74 1.01 1.41
C GLU A 325 -14.31 1.54 1.34
N PHE A 326 -13.36 0.87 2.02
CA PHE A 326 -11.95 1.21 1.89
C PHE A 326 -11.47 1.05 0.45
N SER A 327 -11.77 -0.09 -0.18
CA SER A 327 -11.44 -0.34 -1.59
C SER A 327 -11.99 0.75 -2.51
N ARG A 328 -13.26 1.15 -2.32
CA ARG A 328 -13.87 2.24 -3.09
C ARG A 328 -13.17 3.58 -2.85
N ALA A 329 -12.93 3.95 -1.59
CA ALA A 329 -12.27 5.20 -1.25
C ALA A 329 -10.84 5.26 -1.77
N ILE A 330 -10.11 4.15 -1.72
CA ILE A 330 -8.75 4.03 -2.27
C ILE A 330 -8.76 4.21 -3.78
N CYS A 331 -9.75 3.69 -4.49
CA CYS A 331 -9.82 3.83 -5.95
C CYS A 331 -10.34 5.20 -6.40
N GLU A 332 -11.29 5.79 -5.69
CA GLU A 332 -12.12 6.90 -6.22
C GLU A 332 -11.96 8.20 -5.43
N ALA A 333 -11.75 8.16 -4.12
CA ALA A 333 -11.75 9.36 -3.29
C ALA A 333 -10.40 10.07 -3.32
N ALA A 334 -10.41 11.40 -3.46
CA ALA A 334 -9.20 12.19 -3.32
C ALA A 334 -8.70 12.16 -1.86
N PRO A 335 -7.40 11.90 -1.60
CA PRO A 335 -6.85 11.93 -0.25
C PRO A 335 -6.94 13.34 0.33
N GLU A 336 -7.34 13.46 1.59
CA GLU A 336 -7.37 14.74 2.29
C GLU A 336 -5.95 15.21 2.58
N LYS A 337 -5.68 16.52 2.56
CA LYS A 337 -4.35 17.04 2.91
C LYS A 337 -3.99 16.74 4.37
N PRO A 338 -2.75 16.30 4.67
CA PRO A 338 -2.28 16.11 6.04
C PRO A 338 -2.53 17.30 6.98
N SER A 339 -2.30 18.52 6.51
CA SER A 339 -2.51 19.75 7.30
C SER A 339 -3.97 20.03 7.62
N THR A 340 -4.92 19.56 6.79
CA THR A 340 -6.36 19.64 7.05
C THR A 340 -6.78 18.56 8.02
N ALA A 341 -6.34 17.31 7.81
CA ALA A 341 -6.62 16.19 8.70
C ALA A 341 -6.17 16.44 10.14
N ALA A 342 -5.03 17.11 10.32
CA ALA A 342 -4.51 17.52 11.64
C ALA A 342 -5.45 18.47 12.42
N ARG A 343 -6.39 19.16 11.76
CA ARG A 343 -7.33 20.10 12.40
C ARG A 343 -8.71 19.50 12.71
N ARG A 344 -8.99 18.29 12.23
CA ARG A 344 -10.31 17.68 12.37
C ARG A 344 -10.60 17.40 13.85
N LYS A 345 -11.67 17.97 14.40
CA LYS A 345 -12.23 17.54 15.69
C LYS A 345 -13.01 16.23 15.47
N GLN A 346 -12.94 15.28 16.41
CA GLN A 346 -13.55 13.95 16.30
C GLN A 346 -14.99 14.00 15.74
N LEU A 347 -15.31 13.06 14.86
CA LEU A 347 -16.68 12.60 14.62
C LEU A 347 -16.78 11.17 15.19
N PRO A 348 -17.97 10.76 15.68
CA PRO A 348 -18.13 9.56 16.49
C PRO A 348 -17.80 8.30 15.68
N THR A 349 -16.80 7.54 16.15
CA THR A 349 -16.41 6.26 15.55
C THR A 349 -17.33 5.13 16.00
N GLY A 350 -17.94 4.45 15.03
CA GLY A 350 -18.48 3.11 15.21
C GLY A 350 -17.37 2.10 15.57
N THR A 351 -17.74 1.16 16.43
CA THR A 351 -16.94 0.13 17.08
C THR A 351 -16.17 -0.76 16.10
N GLY A 352 -14.83 -0.81 16.25
CA GLY A 352 -13.96 -1.74 15.53
C GLY A 352 -12.49 -1.47 15.84
N GLU A 353 -11.97 -2.17 16.85
CA GLU A 353 -10.55 -2.42 17.19
C GLU A 353 -9.51 -1.33 16.84
N ARG A 354 -9.73 -0.10 17.31
CA ARG A 354 -8.66 0.70 17.93
C ARG A 354 -9.25 1.24 19.23
N LYS A 355 -8.67 0.86 20.37
CA LYS A 355 -8.96 1.48 21.67
C LYS A 355 -8.77 2.98 21.49
N GLY A 356 -9.86 3.73 21.67
CA GLY A 356 -9.91 5.16 21.43
C GLY A 356 -8.83 5.90 22.21
N THR A 357 -7.89 6.48 21.47
CA THR A 357 -7.12 7.63 21.95
C THR A 357 -7.77 8.86 21.33
N ASP A 358 -8.04 9.86 22.16
CA ASP A 358 -8.59 11.15 21.76
C ASP A 358 -7.69 11.77 20.68
N ASP A 359 -8.22 12.05 19.48
CA ASP A 359 -7.45 12.59 18.35
C ASP A 359 -6.74 13.91 18.70
N SER A 360 -7.30 14.66 19.67
CA SER A 360 -6.70 15.87 20.21
C SER A 360 -5.46 15.56 21.05
N ALA A 361 -5.47 14.45 21.79
CA ALA A 361 -4.32 13.95 22.56
C ALA A 361 -3.20 13.45 21.64
N LEU A 362 -3.52 12.75 20.55
CA LEU A 362 -2.53 12.35 19.54
C LEU A 362 -1.80 13.54 18.92
N SER A 363 -2.53 14.62 18.61
CA SER A 363 -1.92 15.83 18.05
C SER A 363 -1.11 16.62 19.10
N ALA A 364 -1.55 16.63 20.36
CA ALA A 364 -0.79 17.21 21.47
C ALA A 364 0.53 16.47 21.71
N VAL A 365 0.55 15.15 21.50
CA VAL A 365 1.77 14.31 21.60
C VAL A 365 2.79 14.64 20.50
N ARG A 366 2.35 15.00 19.28
CA ARG A 366 3.21 15.12 18.10
C ARG A 366 3.90 16.48 17.93
N GLU A 367 3.18 17.58 18.19
CA GLU A 367 3.69 18.96 18.03
C GLU A 367 3.14 19.91 19.10
N GLY A 368 2.67 19.37 20.23
CA GLY A 368 2.11 20.12 21.35
C GLY A 368 0.70 20.69 21.12
N SER A 369 0.29 20.96 19.87
CA SER A 369 -1.09 21.34 19.51
C SER A 369 -1.46 21.01 18.07
N THR A 370 -2.76 20.87 17.79
CA THR A 370 -3.32 20.64 16.45
C THR A 370 -3.00 21.79 15.49
N GLU A 371 -3.00 23.04 15.96
CA GLU A 371 -2.67 24.21 15.13
C GLU A 371 -1.19 24.23 14.75
N LYS A 372 -0.30 23.88 15.69
CA LYS A 372 1.14 23.79 15.44
C LYS A 372 1.43 22.68 14.43
N LEU A 373 0.86 21.48 14.65
CA LEU A 373 0.97 20.36 13.71
C LEU A 373 0.49 20.74 12.31
N SER A 374 -0.72 21.30 12.19
CA SER A 374 -1.28 21.73 10.91
C SER A 374 -0.42 22.77 10.21
N LYS A 375 0.17 23.73 10.95
CA LYS A 375 1.10 24.72 10.37
C LYS A 375 2.39 24.07 9.89
N ARG A 376 2.93 23.09 10.64
CA ARG A 376 4.16 22.36 10.29
C ARG A 376 3.99 21.51 9.03
N LEU A 377 2.83 20.86 8.88
CA LEU A 377 2.51 20.01 7.72
C LEU A 377 2.16 20.81 6.45
N ARG A 378 1.68 22.04 6.61
CA ARG A 378 1.17 22.85 5.50
C ARG A 378 2.25 23.17 4.48
N GLY A 379 1.94 22.95 3.21
CA GLY A 379 2.83 23.30 2.11
C GLY A 379 3.58 22.07 1.61
N ASP A 380 4.88 21.98 1.87
CA ASP A 380 5.69 20.96 1.20
C ASP A 380 5.33 19.54 1.64
N LEU A 381 5.10 19.28 2.94
CA LEU A 381 4.70 17.95 3.42
C LEU A 381 3.33 17.52 2.90
N ASP A 382 2.37 18.44 2.80
CA ASP A 382 1.10 18.15 2.10
C ASP A 382 1.36 17.67 0.67
N ASN A 383 2.15 18.42 -0.11
CA ASN A 383 2.40 18.09 -1.51
C ASN A 383 3.19 16.79 -1.66
N ILE A 384 4.21 16.58 -0.81
CA ILE A 384 5.04 15.38 -0.82
C ILE A 384 4.20 14.13 -0.62
N VAL A 385 3.34 14.13 0.40
CA VAL A 385 2.46 13.00 0.71
C VAL A 385 1.41 12.80 -0.38
N LEU A 386 0.76 13.88 -0.84
CA LEU A 386 -0.28 13.78 -1.88
C LEU A 386 0.28 13.30 -3.22
N MET A 387 1.53 13.65 -3.56
CA MET A 387 2.18 13.14 -4.77
C MET A 387 2.37 11.63 -4.71
N ALA A 388 2.77 11.07 -3.56
CA ALA A 388 2.87 9.62 -3.38
C ALA A 388 1.49 8.93 -3.43
N LEU A 389 0.41 9.62 -3.03
CA LEU A 389 -0.96 9.10 -2.97
C LEU A 389 -1.77 9.31 -4.25
N HIS A 390 -1.16 9.73 -5.36
CA HIS A 390 -1.85 9.80 -6.65
C HIS A 390 -2.44 8.44 -7.04
N LYS A 391 -3.65 8.44 -7.61
CA LYS A 391 -4.31 7.19 -8.01
C LYS A 391 -3.59 6.53 -9.17
N GLU A 392 -3.20 7.32 -10.17
CA GLU A 392 -2.42 6.84 -11.31
C GLU A 392 -0.94 6.63 -10.91
N PRO A 393 -0.37 5.42 -11.05
CA PRO A 393 1.01 5.14 -10.69
C PRO A 393 2.03 6.07 -11.37
N GLN A 394 1.77 6.46 -12.63
CA GLN A 394 2.71 7.31 -13.39
C GLN A 394 2.78 8.76 -12.89
N ARG A 395 1.84 9.19 -12.04
CA ARG A 395 1.83 10.53 -11.42
C ARG A 395 2.47 10.55 -10.03
N ARG A 396 2.84 9.39 -9.50
CA ARG A 396 3.59 9.26 -8.24
C ARG A 396 5.08 9.53 -8.48
N TYR A 397 5.87 9.43 -7.44
CA TYR A 397 7.32 9.35 -7.58
C TYR A 397 7.72 8.12 -8.39
N VAL A 398 8.70 8.28 -9.26
CA VAL A 398 9.21 7.18 -10.11
C VAL A 398 9.93 6.12 -9.27
N SER A 399 10.53 6.52 -8.14
CA SER A 399 11.22 5.64 -7.21
C SER A 399 11.07 6.10 -5.75
N VAL A 400 11.33 5.18 -4.83
CA VAL A 400 11.40 5.49 -3.39
C VAL A 400 12.52 6.48 -3.09
N GLU A 401 13.65 6.42 -3.81
CA GLU A 401 14.73 7.40 -3.67
C GLU A 401 14.28 8.82 -4.02
N GLN A 402 13.47 8.99 -5.08
CA GLN A 402 12.95 10.33 -5.43
C GLN A 402 12.00 10.85 -4.34
N PHE A 403 11.17 9.97 -3.77
CA PHE A 403 10.30 10.31 -2.65
C PHE A 403 11.11 10.72 -1.42
N ALA A 404 12.13 9.94 -1.06
CA ALA A 404 13.04 10.23 0.04
C ALA A 404 13.80 11.55 -0.19
N GLN A 405 14.22 11.83 -1.42
CA GLN A 405 14.96 13.04 -1.75
C GLN A 405 14.12 14.31 -1.53
N ASP A 406 12.81 14.28 -1.81
CA ASP A 406 11.94 15.41 -1.52
C ASP A 406 11.71 15.61 -0.01
N ILE A 407 11.72 14.53 0.79
CA ILE A 407 11.72 14.62 2.25
C ILE A 407 13.04 15.25 2.75
N ARG A 408 14.20 14.80 2.25
CA ARG A 408 15.51 15.42 2.58
C ARG A 408 15.54 16.90 2.22
N ARG A 409 15.06 17.26 1.03
CA ARG A 409 14.94 18.66 0.60
C ARG A 409 14.04 19.46 1.52
N HIS A 410 12.91 18.90 1.98
CA HIS A 410 12.06 19.57 2.94
C HIS A 410 12.80 19.88 4.25
N LEU A 411 13.51 18.88 4.79
CA LEU A 411 14.32 18.98 6.01
C LEU A 411 15.45 20.01 5.89
N GLU A 412 16.09 20.08 4.72
CA GLU A 412 17.19 21.01 4.41
C GLU A 412 16.70 22.39 3.90
N HIS A 413 15.39 22.61 3.87
CA HIS A 413 14.76 23.82 3.34
C HIS A 413 15.14 24.12 1.88
N LEU A 414 15.24 23.08 1.05
CA LEU A 414 15.39 23.16 -0.39
C LEU A 414 14.02 23.08 -1.11
N PRO A 415 13.92 23.55 -2.36
CA PRO A 415 12.74 23.35 -3.19
C PRO A 415 12.47 21.87 -3.48
N VAL A 416 11.27 21.39 -3.16
CA VAL A 416 10.79 20.02 -3.42
C VAL A 416 10.18 19.87 -4.82
N THR A 417 10.30 18.70 -5.45
CA THR A 417 9.68 18.41 -6.77
C THR A 417 8.16 18.32 -6.72
N ALA A 418 7.60 17.91 -5.58
CA ALA A 418 6.16 17.77 -5.39
C ALA A 418 5.38 19.09 -5.51
N ARG A 419 6.08 20.24 -5.54
CA ARG A 419 5.48 21.57 -5.63
C ARG A 419 5.90 22.23 -6.94
N LYS A 420 4.97 22.95 -7.58
CA LYS A 420 5.27 23.76 -8.76
C LYS A 420 6.43 24.72 -8.48
N ASP A 421 7.49 24.60 -9.27
CA ASP A 421 8.68 25.44 -9.13
C ASP A 421 8.37 26.88 -9.54
N THR A 422 8.40 27.80 -8.58
CA THR A 422 8.19 29.23 -8.79
C THR A 422 9.35 30.02 -8.19
N ALA A 423 9.74 31.12 -8.83
CA ALA A 423 10.86 31.95 -8.37
C ALA A 423 10.66 32.47 -6.93
N ALA A 424 9.42 32.84 -6.58
CA ALA A 424 9.06 33.25 -5.22
C ALA A 424 9.25 32.13 -4.19
N TYR A 425 8.88 30.89 -4.53
CA TYR A 425 9.09 29.73 -3.66
C TYR A 425 10.57 29.45 -3.42
N ARG A 426 11.40 29.47 -4.47
CA ARG A 426 12.86 29.26 -4.34
C ARG A 426 13.52 30.37 -3.52
N ALA A 427 13.15 31.62 -3.73
CA ALA A 427 13.65 32.75 -2.96
C ALA A 427 13.31 32.61 -1.47
N SER A 428 12.07 32.23 -1.13
CA SER A 428 11.67 31.98 0.25
C SER A 428 12.50 30.87 0.90
N LYS A 429 12.73 29.75 0.20
CA LYS A 429 13.58 28.65 0.68
C LYS A 429 15.04 29.07 0.91
N PHE A 430 15.61 29.82 -0.02
CA PHE A 430 16.97 30.36 0.11
C PHE A 430 17.11 31.27 1.34
N ILE A 431 16.13 32.14 1.59
CA ILE A 431 16.15 33.04 2.76
C ILE A 431 16.05 32.24 4.05
N THR A 432 15.14 31.27 4.14
CA THR A 432 15.00 30.44 5.35
C THR A 432 16.30 29.72 5.68
N ARG A 433 16.96 29.13 4.67
CA ARG A 433 18.24 28.43 4.83
C ARG A 433 19.37 29.33 5.32
N HIS A 434 19.42 30.58 4.84
CA HIS A 434 20.50 31.54 5.16
C HIS A 434 20.15 32.54 6.26
N SER A 435 18.97 32.40 6.89
CA SER A 435 18.52 33.31 7.95
C SER A 435 19.37 33.21 9.23
N ALA A 436 20.04 32.08 9.46
CA ALA A 436 21.01 31.91 10.55
C ALA A 436 22.31 32.73 10.33
N VAL A 437 22.73 32.91 9.07
CA VAL A 437 23.90 33.75 8.71
C VAL A 437 23.61 35.24 8.95
N ARG A 438 22.33 35.62 9.04
CA ARG A 438 21.90 37.00 9.30
C ARG A 438 22.07 37.43 10.76
N LEU A 439 22.14 36.50 11.71
CA LEU A 439 22.24 36.84 13.13
C LEU A 439 23.67 37.22 13.56
N GLU A 440 24.70 36.90 12.77
CA GLU A 440 26.09 37.32 13.04
C GLU A 440 26.52 38.59 12.27
N TYR A 441 25.71 39.11 11.34
CA TYR A 441 26.10 40.23 10.45
C TYR A 441 25.32 41.54 10.68
N VAL A 442 24.62 41.69 11.81
CA VAL A 442 23.86 42.91 12.12
C VAL A 442 24.47 43.62 13.33
N ASP A 443 25.60 44.26 13.11
CA ASP A 443 26.10 45.42 13.88
C ASP A 443 26.73 46.44 12.91
N GLY A 444 25.97 46.87 11.90
CA GLY A 444 26.41 47.89 10.95
C GLY A 444 25.23 48.61 10.27
N PRO A 445 25.31 49.93 10.04
CA PRO A 445 24.17 50.75 9.62
C PRO A 445 24.00 50.68 8.09
N MET A 446 23.45 49.58 7.59
CA MET A 446 22.91 49.51 6.23
C MET A 446 21.63 48.70 6.27
N ALA A 447 20.49 49.40 6.38
CA ALA A 447 19.18 48.81 6.17
C ALA A 447 19.06 48.35 4.71
N VAL A 448 19.45 47.10 4.43
CA VAL A 448 19.28 46.51 3.10
C VAL A 448 17.79 46.24 2.92
N ASN A 449 17.17 46.98 2.01
CA ASN A 449 15.78 46.80 1.60
C ASN A 449 15.58 45.33 1.18
N LEU A 450 14.75 44.60 1.94
CA LEU A 450 14.51 43.16 1.76
C LEU A 450 14.09 42.85 0.31
N ASP A 451 13.38 43.78 -0.33
CA ASP A 451 12.90 43.67 -1.69
C ASP A 451 14.02 43.79 -2.74
N ALA A 452 15.06 44.59 -2.46
CA ALA A 452 16.24 44.72 -3.31
C ALA A 452 17.17 43.50 -3.16
N PHE A 453 17.32 42.96 -1.96
CA PHE A 453 18.10 41.75 -1.70
C PHE A 453 17.45 40.52 -2.36
N VAL A 454 16.13 40.36 -2.26
CA VAL A 454 15.40 39.27 -2.91
C VAL A 454 15.52 39.35 -4.43
N ARG A 455 15.47 40.55 -5.03
CA ARG A 455 15.69 40.74 -6.47
C ARG A 455 17.13 40.47 -6.89
N ALA A 456 18.13 40.89 -6.11
CA ALA A 456 19.54 40.64 -6.38
C ALA A 456 19.88 39.14 -6.32
N VAL A 457 19.35 38.41 -5.33
CA VAL A 457 19.54 36.95 -5.20
C VAL A 457 18.79 36.20 -6.32
N ALA A 458 17.56 36.64 -6.67
CA ALA A 458 16.83 36.07 -7.80
C ALA A 458 17.52 36.33 -9.16
N GLY A 459 18.19 37.47 -9.31
CA GLY A 459 19.03 37.79 -10.47
C GLY A 459 20.34 37.01 -10.51
N GLY A 460 20.97 36.76 -9.36
CA GLY A 460 22.19 35.94 -9.25
C GLY A 460 21.98 34.47 -9.63
N LEU A 461 20.84 33.89 -9.26
CA LEU A 461 20.44 32.54 -9.67
C LEU A 461 20.17 32.42 -11.19
N PHE A 462 19.94 33.54 -11.88
CA PHE A 462 19.82 33.57 -13.34
C PHE A 462 21.19 33.49 -14.03
N LEU A 463 22.25 33.97 -13.37
CA LEU A 463 23.63 33.92 -13.89
C LEU A 463 24.29 32.55 -13.72
N GLU A 464 24.06 31.86 -12.60
CA GLU A 464 24.53 30.45 -12.44
C GLU A 464 23.96 29.53 -13.52
N LYS A 465 22.70 29.75 -13.92
CA LYS A 465 22.03 28.97 -14.98
C LYS A 465 22.53 29.28 -16.40
N ILE A 466 23.24 30.39 -16.60
CA ILE A 466 23.90 30.73 -17.88
C ILE A 466 25.31 30.11 -17.96
N MET A 467 25.96 29.85 -16.82
CA MET A 467 27.30 29.25 -16.77
C MET A 467 27.30 27.71 -16.87
N GLU A 468 26.18 27.03 -16.67
CA GLU A 468 26.04 25.57 -16.85
C GLU A 468 25.57 25.17 -18.27
N LYS A 469 26.19 25.69 -19.33
CA LYS A 469 26.11 25.07 -20.67
C LYS A 469 27.36 24.22 -20.91
N PRO A 470 27.23 22.93 -21.31
CA PRO A 470 28.40 22.12 -21.59
C PRO A 470 29.10 22.65 -22.84
N GLN A 471 30.39 22.95 -22.70
CA GLN A 471 31.31 23.27 -23.78
C GLN A 471 31.29 22.10 -24.79
N LEU A 472 30.81 22.38 -26.00
CA LEU A 472 30.93 21.48 -27.14
C LEU A 472 32.41 21.22 -27.42
N THR A 473 32.75 19.93 -27.36
CA THR A 473 34.04 19.32 -27.65
C THR A 473 34.66 19.82 -28.96
N ARG A 474 35.82 20.46 -28.86
CA ARG A 474 36.67 20.79 -30.00
C ARG A 474 37.49 19.55 -30.39
N SER A 475 37.21 19.06 -31.59
CA SER A 475 37.95 18.04 -32.32
C SER A 475 39.46 18.36 -32.39
N MET A 476 40.29 17.44 -31.92
CA MET A 476 41.63 17.21 -32.48
C MET A 476 41.85 15.71 -32.62
N ARG A 477 41.54 15.17 -33.80
CA ARG A 477 42.13 13.93 -34.28
C ARG A 477 43.58 14.22 -34.66
N GLY A 478 44.51 13.65 -33.89
CA GLY A 478 45.89 13.50 -34.32
C GLY A 478 46.00 12.32 -35.28
N HIS A 479 46.44 12.58 -36.50
CA HIS A 479 47.11 11.64 -37.39
C HIS A 479 48.24 12.40 -38.08
N CYS A 480 49.48 12.03 -37.77
CA CYS A 480 50.49 11.71 -38.77
C CYS A 480 51.76 11.23 -38.07
N SER A 481 52.00 9.94 -38.21
CA SER A 481 53.32 9.34 -38.29
C SER A 481 54.07 9.96 -39.48
N GLU A 482 55.35 10.32 -39.31
CA GLU A 482 56.46 9.78 -40.12
C GLU A 482 57.82 10.42 -39.77
N THR A 483 58.82 9.52 -39.85
CA THR A 483 60.23 9.69 -40.26
C THR A 483 61.35 10.20 -39.32
N ILE A 484 62.25 9.23 -39.05
CA ILE A 484 63.72 9.25 -39.25
C ILE A 484 64.64 9.53 -38.04
N ALA A 485 65.53 8.55 -37.87
CA ALA A 485 66.82 8.49 -37.16
C ALA A 485 66.80 8.28 -35.63
#